data_AF-A0A961GSM5-F1
#
_entry.id   AF-A0A961GSM5-F1
#
_cell.length_a   1.000
_cell.length_b   1.000
_cell.length_c   1.000
_cell.angle_alpha   90.00
_cell.angle_beta   90.00
_cell.angle_gamma   90.00
#
_symmetry.space_group_name_H-M   'P 1'
#
loop_
_entity.id
_entity.type
_entity.pdbx_description
1 polymer ?
#
loop_
_entity_poly.entity_id
_entity_poly.type
_entity_poly.pdbx_seq_one_letter_code
_entity_poly.pdbx_strand_id
1 'polypeptide(L)'
;LGLFPHAALAEDAAQASSQAAGGFRGVTLAINGRDEAAVDRMIADFVAAGASLVKAATRAEWGGYSGYVADPDGHLWELAFNPYSPEWAAPDR
;
A
#
# COMPACT_ATOMS: atom_id res chain seq x y z
N LEU A 1 0.90 -12.04 -7.46
CA LEU A 1 2.23 -11.44 -7.65
C LEU A 1 2.11 -10.40 -8.76
N GLY A 2 2.47 -9.14 -8.49
CA GLY A 2 2.57 -8.08 -9.48
C GLY A 2 4.02 -7.61 -9.61
N LEU A 3 4.46 -7.28 -10.82
CA LEU A 3 5.76 -6.67 -11.05
C LEU A 3 5.59 -5.18 -11.30
N PHE A 4 6.48 -4.39 -10.72
CA PHE A 4 6.46 -2.93 -10.80
C PHE A 4 7.87 -2.42 -11.04
N PRO A 5 8.10 -1.43 -11.94
CA PRO A 5 9.41 -0.84 -12.12
C PRO A 5 9.93 -0.23 -10.81
N HIS A 6 11.17 -0.51 -10.43
CA HIS A 6 11.73 -0.11 -9.11
C HIS A 6 11.52 1.37 -8.78
N ALA A 7 11.88 2.27 -9.70
CA ALA A 7 11.75 3.71 -9.49
C ALA A 7 10.30 4.15 -9.33
N ALA A 8 9.39 3.56 -10.11
CA ALA A 8 7.98 3.88 -10.04
C ALA A 8 7.36 3.34 -8.74
N LEU A 9 7.79 2.17 -8.25
CA LEU A 9 7.32 1.63 -6.97
C LEU A 9 7.83 2.47 -5.80
N ALA A 10 9.07 2.98 -5.91
CA ALA A 10 9.62 3.91 -4.93
C ALA A 10 8.75 5.17 -4.85
N GLU A 11 8.42 5.77 -6.00
CA GLU A 11 7.54 6.94 -6.07
C GLU A 11 6.16 6.65 -5.48
N ASP A 12 5.54 5.53 -5.86
CA ASP A 12 4.22 5.17 -5.35
C ASP A 12 4.20 4.98 -3.82
N ALA A 13 5.24 4.35 -3.26
CA ALA A 13 5.43 4.15 -1.83
C ALA A 13 6.04 5.37 -1.09
N ALA A 14 6.12 6.53 -1.74
CA ALA A 14 6.72 7.76 -1.21
C ALA A 14 8.16 7.58 -0.68
N GLN A 15 8.95 6.75 -1.36
CA GLN A 15 10.36 6.49 -1.07
C GLN A 15 11.29 7.14 -2.09
N ALA A 16 12.53 7.38 -1.66
CA ALA A 16 13.61 7.69 -2.61
C ALA A 16 13.97 6.43 -3.42
N SER A 17 14.13 6.58 -4.74
CA SER A 17 14.54 5.50 -5.66
C SER A 17 16.02 5.09 -5.55
N SER A 18 16.70 5.48 -4.46
CA SER A 18 18.11 5.19 -4.24
C SER A 18 18.36 3.69 -4.04
N GLN A 19 19.29 3.14 -4.81
CA GLN A 19 19.74 1.75 -4.69
C GLN A 19 20.91 1.58 -3.70
N ALA A 20 21.37 2.66 -3.06
CA ALA A 20 22.46 2.61 -2.07
C ALA A 20 22.12 1.68 -0.88
N ALA A 21 23.13 1.28 -0.09
CA ALA A 21 22.91 0.55 1.16
C ALA A 21 21.96 1.35 2.09
N GLY A 22 20.99 0.67 2.70
CA GLY A 22 19.88 1.30 3.45
C GLY A 22 18.72 1.89 2.63
N GLY A 23 18.83 2.02 1.30
CA GLY A 23 17.74 2.50 0.43
C GLY A 23 16.62 1.49 0.12
N PHE A 24 15.57 1.94 -0.56
CA PHE A 24 14.39 1.15 -0.91
C PHE A 24 14.73 -0.06 -1.79
N ARG A 25 14.19 -1.23 -1.42
CA ARG A 25 14.53 -2.53 -2.04
C ARG A 25 13.57 -3.03 -3.11
N GLY A 26 12.59 -2.22 -3.51
CA GLY A 26 11.72 -2.57 -4.63
C GLY A 26 10.67 -3.62 -4.28
N VAL A 27 10.29 -3.75 -3.01
CA VAL A 27 9.27 -4.69 -2.54
C VAL A 27 8.38 -3.99 -1.52
N THR A 28 7.07 -4.23 -1.65
CA THR A 28 6.04 -3.83 -0.69
C THR A 28 5.10 -5.02 -0.49
N LEU A 29 4.41 -5.06 0.65
CA LEU A 29 3.37 -6.03 0.94
C LEU A 29 2.01 -5.34 0.78
N ALA A 30 1.11 -5.87 -0.04
CA ALA A 30 -0.19 -5.26 -0.28
C ALA A 30 -1.31 -6.04 0.41
N ILE A 31 -2.21 -5.33 1.10
CA ILE A 31 -3.47 -5.86 1.63
C ILE A 31 -4.62 -5.06 1.01
N ASN A 32 -5.59 -5.77 0.42
CA ASN A 32 -6.79 -5.12 -0.08
C ASN A 32 -7.91 -5.08 0.96
N GLY A 33 -8.48 -3.90 1.18
CA GLY A 33 -9.78 -3.69 1.80
C GLY A 33 -10.91 -3.83 0.79
N ARG A 34 -12.14 -3.93 1.30
CA ARG A 34 -13.36 -4.09 0.49
C ARG A 34 -13.92 -2.77 -0.10
N ASP A 35 -13.52 -1.63 0.46
CA ASP A 35 -13.97 -0.29 0.10
C ASP A 35 -12.93 0.76 0.57
N GLU A 36 -13.04 2.01 0.11
CA GLU A 36 -12.13 3.11 0.51
C GLU A 36 -12.11 3.28 2.04
N ALA A 37 -13.26 3.17 2.71
CA ALA A 37 -13.35 3.29 4.16
C ALA A 37 -12.65 2.16 4.93
N ALA A 38 -12.57 0.96 4.36
CA ALA A 38 -11.80 -0.15 4.91
C ALA A 38 -10.30 0.15 4.87
N VAL A 39 -9.81 0.82 3.82
CA VAL A 39 -8.41 1.26 3.73
C VAL A 39 -8.09 2.24 4.86
N ASP A 40 -8.94 3.25 5.06
CA ASP A 40 -8.75 4.22 6.15
C ASP A 40 -8.70 3.56 7.53
N ARG A 41 -9.60 2.59 7.77
CA ARG A 41 -9.60 1.81 9.02
C ARG A 41 -8.32 0.98 9.17
N MET A 42 -7.89 0.26 8.13
CA MET A 42 -6.65 -0.52 8.18
C MET A 42 -5.44 0.37 8.47
N ILE A 43 -5.35 1.55 7.85
CA ILE A 43 -4.25 2.50 8.14
C ILE A 43 -4.29 2.90 9.61
N ALA A 44 -5.45 3.27 10.13
CA ALA A 44 -5.60 3.62 11.55
C ALA A 44 -5.21 2.47 12.47
N ASP A 45 -5.59 1.23 12.15
CA ASP A 45 -5.25 0.03 12.92
C ASP A 45 -3.73 -0.24 12.91
N PHE A 46 -3.08 -0.13 11.74
CA PHE A 46 -1.62 -0.27 11.63
C PHE A 46 -0.90 0.80 12.45
N VAL A 47 -1.32 2.06 12.35
CA VAL A 47 -0.73 3.16 13.12
C VAL A 47 -0.95 2.95 14.62
N ALA A 48 -2.13 2.52 15.05
CA ALA A 48 -2.41 2.18 16.45
C ALA A 48 -1.55 1.00 16.96
N ALA A 49 -1.18 0.08 16.07
CA ALA A 49 -0.27 -1.04 16.35
C ALA A 49 1.23 -0.65 16.33
N GLY A 50 1.57 0.61 16.07
CA GLY A 50 2.94 1.12 16.10
C GLY A 50 3.61 1.27 14.72
N ALA A 51 2.87 1.06 13.63
CA ALA A 51 3.36 1.40 12.30
C ALA A 51 3.46 2.93 12.13
N SER A 52 4.40 3.37 11.31
CA SER A 52 4.52 4.76 10.89
C SER A 52 3.73 5.01 9.60
N LEU A 53 2.93 6.07 9.55
CA LEU A 53 2.28 6.50 8.31
C LEU A 53 3.33 7.01 7.32
N VAL A 54 3.40 6.41 6.14
CA VAL A 54 4.34 6.77 5.06
C VAL A 54 3.65 7.63 4.00
N LYS A 55 2.44 7.22 3.57
CA LYS A 55 1.61 7.93 2.61
C LYS A 55 0.15 7.78 3.03
N ALA A 56 -0.53 8.91 3.29
CA ALA A 56 -1.97 8.89 3.52
C ALA A 56 -2.70 8.33 2.29
N ALA A 57 -3.82 7.64 2.50
CA ALA A 57 -4.53 7.03 1.39
C ALA A 57 -5.16 8.08 0.46
N THR A 58 -4.97 7.89 -0.84
CA THR A 58 -5.50 8.75 -1.89
C THR A 58 -5.99 7.92 -3.05
N ARG A 59 -6.83 8.50 -3.91
CA ARG A 59 -7.17 7.86 -5.18
C ARG A 59 -5.91 7.74 -6.05
N ALA A 60 -5.61 6.52 -6.46
CA ALA A 60 -4.46 6.21 -7.29
C ALA A 60 -4.83 6.32 -8.78
N GLU A 61 -3.84 6.61 -9.63
CA GLU A 61 -4.06 6.81 -11.07
C GLU A 61 -4.61 5.58 -11.79
N TRP A 62 -4.30 4.39 -11.28
CA TRP A 62 -4.81 3.13 -11.81
C TRP A 62 -6.28 2.87 -11.47
N GLY A 63 -6.93 3.73 -10.67
CA GLY A 63 -8.38 3.72 -10.45
C GLY A 63 -8.86 3.22 -9.08
N GLY A 64 -7.95 2.82 -8.19
CA GLY A 64 -8.31 2.48 -6.81
C GLY A 64 -7.92 3.54 -5.79
N TYR A 65 -7.84 3.13 -4.53
CA TYR A 65 -7.57 3.99 -3.39
C TYR A 65 -6.54 3.32 -2.48
N SER A 66 -5.35 3.91 -2.31
CA SER A 66 -4.31 3.28 -1.50
C SER A 66 -3.43 4.27 -0.76
N GLY A 67 -2.85 3.78 0.33
CA GLY A 67 -1.84 4.46 1.15
C GLY A 67 -0.79 3.48 1.65
N TYR A 68 0.25 4.00 2.29
CA TYR A 68 1.38 3.22 2.77
C TYR A 68 1.67 3.47 4.24
N VAL A 69 2.04 2.39 4.92
CA VAL A 69 2.60 2.41 6.28
C VAL A 69 3.90 1.61 6.31
N ALA A 70 4.77 1.93 7.27
CA ALA A 70 5.95 1.13 7.59
C ALA A 70 5.72 0.47 8.94
N ASP A 71 5.85 -0.85 9.02
CA ASP A 71 5.79 -1.55 10.30
C ASP A 71 6.99 -1.19 11.20
N PRO A 72 7.02 -1.62 12.49
CA PRO A 72 8.12 -1.27 13.40
C PRO A 72 9.52 -1.69 12.94
N ASP A 73 9.62 -2.67 12.03
CA ASP A 73 10.88 -3.14 11.44
C ASP A 73 11.21 -2.44 10.12
N GLY A 74 10.33 -1.55 9.64
CA GLY A 74 10.49 -0.73 8.45
C GLY A 74 10.00 -1.39 7.15
N HIS A 75 9.28 -2.50 7.20
CA HIS A 75 8.69 -3.08 5.99
C HIS A 75 7.51 -2.24 5.53
N LEU A 76 7.45 -1.99 4.22
CA LEU A 76 6.41 -1.18 3.60
C LEU A 76 5.18 -2.02 3.27
N TRP A 77 4.04 -1.57 3.77
CA TRP A 77 2.74 -2.14 3.52
C TRP A 77 1.89 -1.16 2.71
N GLU A 78 1.42 -1.59 1.54
CA GLU A 78 0.35 -0.91 0.79
C GLU A 78 -1.00 -1.40 1.33
N LEU A 79 -1.82 -0.46 1.77
CA LEU A 79 -3.20 -0.72 2.16
C LEU A 79 -4.07 -0.12 1.05
N ALA A 80 -4.77 -0.98 0.32
CA ALA A 80 -5.41 -0.60 -0.93
C ALA A 80 -6.87 -1.04 -0.99
N PHE A 81 -7.68 -0.30 -1.73
CA PHE A 81 -8.92 -0.77 -2.32
C PHE A 81 -8.66 -0.72 -3.81
N ASN A 82 -8.36 -1.87 -4.38
CA ASN A 82 -8.47 -2.04 -5.81
C ASN A 82 -9.97 -2.26 -6.12
N PRO A 83 -10.55 -1.80 -7.24
CA PRO A 83 -11.93 -2.11 -7.62
C PRO A 83 -12.05 -3.24 -8.67
N TYR A 84 -10.93 -3.77 -9.14
CA TYR A 84 -10.85 -4.78 -10.22
C TYR A 84 -10.50 -6.21 -9.79
N SER A 85 -10.10 -6.45 -8.53
CA SER A 85 -9.93 -7.80 -7.97
C SER A 85 -11.23 -8.60 -8.08
N PRO A 86 -11.12 -9.87 -8.47
CA PRO A 86 -12.26 -10.78 -8.54
C PRO A 86 -12.95 -11.00 -7.18
N GLU A 87 -12.29 -10.67 -6.06
CA GLU A 87 -12.82 -10.83 -4.71
C GLU A 87 -14.13 -10.07 -4.47
N TRP A 88 -14.28 -8.91 -5.09
CA TRP A 88 -15.46 -8.04 -4.94
C TRP A 88 -16.43 -8.15 -6.11
N ALA A 89 -15.99 -8.76 -7.21
CA ALA A 89 -16.82 -8.99 -8.40
C ALA A 89 -17.80 -10.15 -8.22
N ALA A 90 -17.63 -10.99 -7.20
CA ALA A 90 -18.55 -12.08 -6.89
C ALA A 90 -19.68 -11.57 -5.97
N PRO A 91 -20.96 -11.63 -6.39
CA PRO A 91 -22.06 -11.06 -5.63
C PRO A 91 -22.41 -11.81 -4.32
N ASP A 92 -21.80 -12.97 -4.04
CA ASP A 92 -22.34 -13.93 -3.07
C ASP A 92 -21.27 -14.60 -2.15
N ARG A 93 -20.39 -13.84 -1.48
CA ARG A 93 -19.55 -14.40 -0.38
C ARG A 93 -19.77 -13.71 0.95
#